data_AF-A0A2P4NJZ9-F1
#
_entry.id   AF-A0A2P4NJZ9-F1
#
_cell.length_a   1.000
_cell.length_b   1.000
_cell.length_c   1.000
_cell.angle_alpha   90.00
_cell.angle_beta   90.00
_cell.angle_gamma   90.00
#
_symmetry.space_group_name_H-M   'P 1'
#
loop_
_entity.id
_entity.type
_entity.pdbx_description
1 polymer ?
#
loop_
_entity_poly.entity_id
_entity_poly.type
_entity_poly.pdbx_seq_one_letter_code
_entity_poly.pdbx_strand_id
1 'polypeptide(L)'
;MVFLGDTEPHHTSLWKIKFDKDYATIDTFVTLQQRFDKFLGIRYDYSNYYKRRENYYKSPSQNTEVSCNVIKENDNDNKWRFDTNDLNYQGCLKSNDIITLSIKNEIVKDRYEFLRGHDFQVNIGKEVYEEVVCHNKGIGVNDNWCIELI
;
A
#
# COMPACT_ATOMS: atom_id res chain seq x y z
N MET A 1 10.10 5.69 -0.63
CA MET A 1 9.97 4.22 -0.58
C MET A 1 9.58 3.75 0.81
N VAL A 2 8.85 2.63 0.88
CA VAL A 2 8.52 1.92 2.12
C VAL A 2 9.25 0.58 2.11
N PHE A 3 9.64 0.12 3.29
CA PHE A 3 10.33 -1.15 3.48
C PHE A 3 9.73 -1.88 4.69
N LEU A 4 9.84 -3.20 4.70
CA LEU A 4 9.60 -3.97 5.92
C LEU A 4 10.75 -3.70 6.90
N GLY A 5 10.38 -3.49 8.15
CA GLY A 5 11.32 -3.24 9.25
C GLY A 5 11.45 -4.46 10.16
N ASP A 6 12.01 -4.23 11.34
CA ASP A 6 12.19 -5.24 12.37
C ASP A 6 10.89 -5.93 12.82
N THR A 7 11.05 -7.07 13.50
CA THR A 7 9.95 -7.86 14.06
C THR A 7 9.24 -7.19 15.23
N GLU A 8 9.82 -6.15 15.83
CA GLU A 8 9.23 -5.40 16.94
C GLU A 8 8.57 -4.10 16.45
N PRO A 9 7.34 -3.78 16.92
CA PRO A 9 6.67 -2.56 16.51
C PRO A 9 7.42 -1.33 17.02
N HIS A 10 7.98 -0.56 16.08
CA HIS A 10 8.54 0.76 16.36
C HIS A 10 7.48 1.85 16.15
N HIS A 11 7.72 3.06 16.67
CA HIS A 11 6.80 4.20 16.48
C HIS A 11 6.55 4.55 15.00
N THR A 12 7.44 4.15 14.10
CA THR A 12 7.34 4.35 12.65
C THR A 12 6.52 3.27 11.94
N SER A 13 6.18 2.18 12.64
CA SER A 13 5.37 1.06 12.15
C SER A 13 3.87 1.29 12.37
N LEU A 14 3.48 2.38 13.04
CA LEU A 14 2.08 2.71 13.30
C LEU A 14 1.47 3.50 12.15
N TRP A 15 0.33 3.00 11.66
CA TRP A 15 -0.44 3.62 10.59
C TRP A 15 -1.88 3.83 11.04
N LYS A 16 -2.40 5.03 10.82
CA LYS A 16 -3.81 5.33 11.02
C LYS A 16 -4.58 4.96 9.76
N ILE A 17 -5.50 4.00 9.89
CA ILE A 17 -6.46 3.67 8.83
C ILE A 17 -7.55 4.75 8.84
N LYS A 18 -7.78 5.41 7.70
CA LYS A 18 -8.86 6.38 7.52
C LYS A 18 -9.82 5.93 6.42
N PHE A 19 -11.10 6.13 6.65
CA PHE A 19 -12.21 5.83 5.75
C PHE A 19 -13.42 6.70 6.12
N ASP A 20 -14.42 6.76 5.25
CA ASP A 20 -15.57 7.68 5.31
C ASP A 20 -16.83 7.08 5.96
N LYS A 21 -16.77 5.82 6.39
CA LYS A 21 -17.88 5.07 7.01
C LYS A 21 -17.64 4.81 8.49
N ASP A 22 -18.66 4.31 9.18
CA ASP A 22 -18.55 3.87 10.59
C ASP A 22 -17.62 2.65 10.75
N TYR A 23 -17.60 1.77 9.74
CA TYR A 23 -16.76 0.58 9.69
C TYR A 23 -16.19 0.39 8.28
N ALA A 24 -14.96 -0.09 8.20
CA ALA A 24 -14.34 -0.46 6.94
C ALA A 24 -14.86 -1.83 6.46
N THR A 25 -15.52 -1.85 5.30
CA THR A 25 -15.99 -3.07 4.62
C THR A 25 -15.20 -3.31 3.32
N ILE A 26 -15.28 -4.49 2.70
CA ILE A 26 -14.59 -4.78 1.40
C ILE A 26 -14.93 -3.79 0.26
N ASP A 27 -16.05 -3.08 0.38
CA ASP A 27 -16.48 -2.02 -0.56
C ASP A 27 -16.00 -0.62 -0.15
N THR A 28 -15.14 -0.54 0.85
CA THR A 28 -14.66 0.71 1.43
C THR A 28 -13.23 0.95 0.98
N PHE A 29 -12.98 2.14 0.44
CA PHE A 29 -11.62 2.59 0.20
C PHE A 29 -11.03 3.10 1.52
N VAL A 30 -9.83 2.65 1.82
CA VAL A 30 -9.07 3.07 2.99
C VAL A 30 -7.83 3.84 2.56
N THR A 31 -7.39 4.77 3.41
CA THR A 31 -6.06 5.37 3.30
C THR A 31 -5.26 5.02 4.55
N LEU A 32 -3.95 4.82 4.37
CA LEU A 32 -3.03 4.46 5.44
C LEU A 32 -2.13 5.66 5.72
N GLN A 33 -2.41 6.38 6.79
CA GLN A 33 -1.71 7.61 7.18
C GLN A 33 -0.60 7.31 8.18
N GLN A 34 0.62 7.76 7.88
CA GLN A 34 1.72 7.75 8.83
C GLN A 34 1.75 9.07 9.64
N ARG A 35 2.56 9.13 10.70
CA ARG A 35 2.58 10.22 11.70
C ARG A 35 2.71 11.66 11.16
N PHE A 36 3.19 11.87 9.93
CA PHE A 36 3.47 13.19 9.35
C PHE A 36 2.46 13.66 8.29
N ASP A 37 1.19 13.27 8.41
CA ASP A 37 0.14 13.57 7.42
C ASP A 37 0.45 13.11 5.98
N LYS A 38 1.30 12.08 5.89
CA LYS A 38 1.63 11.43 4.63
C LYS A 38 0.93 10.08 4.54
N PHE A 39 0.50 9.75 3.34
CA PHE A 39 -0.24 8.53 3.08
C PHE A 39 0.61 7.53 2.30
N LEU A 40 0.44 6.25 2.61
CA LEU A 40 0.94 5.15 1.79
C LEU A 40 0.27 5.20 0.42
N GLY A 41 1.09 5.15 -0.63
CA GLY A 41 0.57 5.20 -1.98
C GLY A 41 1.64 4.94 -3.02
N ILE A 42 1.21 5.03 -4.27
CA ILE A 42 2.07 4.95 -5.45
C ILE A 42 2.33 6.37 -5.97
N ARG A 43 3.44 6.57 -6.68
CA ARG A 43 3.80 7.89 -7.21
C ARG A 43 4.08 7.80 -8.70
N TYR A 44 3.67 8.83 -9.43
CA TYR A 44 3.90 8.94 -10.86
C TYR A 44 4.69 10.20 -11.22
N ASP A 45 5.35 10.12 -12.38
CA ASP A 45 5.90 11.28 -13.08
C ASP A 45 4.81 11.98 -13.88
N TYR A 46 4.82 13.31 -13.77
CA TYR A 46 3.90 14.18 -14.49
C TYR A 46 4.62 14.83 -15.67
N SER A 47 4.05 14.65 -16.86
CA SER A 47 4.55 15.35 -18.05
C SER A 47 3.86 16.67 -18.20
N ASN A 48 4.63 17.75 -18.00
CA ASN A 48 4.14 19.11 -18.19
C ASN A 48 3.69 19.37 -19.64
N TYR A 49 4.28 18.67 -20.61
CA TYR A 49 3.95 18.84 -22.02
C TYR A 49 2.56 18.31 -22.37
N TYR A 50 2.22 17.11 -21.88
CA TYR A 50 0.94 16.44 -22.18
C TYR A 50 -0.13 16.61 -21.09
N LYS A 51 0.20 17.29 -19.98
CA LYS A 51 -0.65 17.45 -18.79
C LYS A 51 -1.25 16.12 -18.28
N ARG A 52 -0.52 15.02 -18.40
CA ARG A 52 -0.97 13.68 -18.01
C ARG A 52 0.09 12.93 -17.22
N ARG A 53 -0.36 11.94 -16.46
CA ARG A 53 0.49 10.94 -15.79
C ARG A 53 1.17 10.11 -16.87
N GLU A 54 2.49 10.01 -16.84
CA GLU A 54 3.24 9.24 -17.85
C GLU A 54 3.61 7.85 -17.34
N ASN A 55 4.33 7.78 -16.22
CA ASN A 55 4.78 6.51 -15.66
C ASN A 55 4.74 6.55 -14.14
N TYR A 56 4.49 5.40 -13.52
CA TYR A 56 4.76 5.23 -12.09
C TYR A 56 6.26 5.06 -11.85
N TYR A 57 6.75 5.60 -10.73
CA TYR A 57 8.12 5.37 -10.29
C TYR A 57 8.38 3.89 -10.11
N LYS A 58 9.61 3.48 -10.43
CA LYS A 58 10.05 2.10 -10.31
C LYS A 58 10.90 1.94 -9.06
N SER A 59 10.57 0.90 -8.31
CA SER A 59 11.36 0.39 -7.21
C SER A 59 12.69 -0.21 -7.72
N PRO A 60 13.71 -0.37 -6.86
CA PRO A 60 14.95 -1.09 -7.18
C PRO A 60 14.73 -2.39 -7.95
N SER A 61 13.73 -3.19 -7.58
CA SER A 61 13.37 -4.44 -8.27
C SER A 61 12.55 -4.29 -9.56
N GLN A 62 12.37 -3.05 -10.06
CA GLN A 62 11.61 -2.71 -11.27
C GLN A 62 10.09 -2.91 -11.18
N ASN A 63 9.56 -3.18 -9.98
CA ASN A 63 8.12 -3.12 -9.70
C ASN A 63 7.66 -1.68 -9.46
N THR A 64 6.35 -1.44 -9.34
CA THR A 64 5.83 -0.11 -9.00
C THR A 64 6.27 0.28 -7.58
N GLU A 65 6.90 1.44 -7.44
CA GLU A 65 7.37 1.95 -6.14
C GLU A 65 6.17 2.31 -5.24
N VAL A 66 6.23 1.84 -4.00
CA VAL A 66 5.35 2.28 -2.92
C VAL A 66 6.10 3.25 -2.02
N SER A 67 5.46 4.35 -1.65
CA SER A 67 6.06 5.39 -0.82
C SER A 67 5.06 6.02 0.14
N CYS A 68 5.56 6.62 1.22
CA CYS A 68 4.76 7.44 2.14
C CYS A 68 4.99 8.92 1.84
N ASN A 69 4.59 9.38 0.65
CA ASN A 69 4.79 10.76 0.20
C ASN A 69 3.57 11.37 -0.50
N VAL A 70 2.44 10.67 -0.51
CA VAL A 70 1.19 11.26 -1.03
C VAL A 70 0.65 12.20 0.05
N ILE A 71 0.51 13.48 -0.29
CA ILE A 71 0.16 14.55 0.67
C ILE A 71 -1.35 14.76 0.73
N LYS A 72 -2.05 14.58 -0.39
CA LYS A 72 -3.50 14.78 -0.47
C LYS A 72 -4.21 13.51 -0.04
N GLU A 73 -4.99 13.59 1.03
CA GLU A 73 -5.89 12.49 1.43
C GLU A 73 -6.90 12.19 0.32
N ASN A 74 -7.24 10.91 0.12
CA ASN A 74 -8.22 10.45 -0.86
C ASN A 74 -7.88 10.79 -2.32
N ASP A 75 -6.60 10.86 -2.66
CA ASP A 75 -6.15 10.80 -4.05
C ASP A 75 -6.27 9.36 -4.56
N ASN A 76 -6.45 9.17 -5.86
CA ASN A 76 -6.53 7.81 -6.40
C ASN A 76 -5.24 7.02 -6.17
N ASP A 77 -4.11 7.72 -5.97
CA ASP A 77 -2.80 7.12 -5.72
C ASP A 77 -2.53 6.79 -4.23
N ASN A 78 -3.50 7.01 -3.33
CA ASN A 78 -3.44 6.51 -1.95
C ASN A 78 -4.74 5.85 -1.48
N LYS A 79 -5.69 5.60 -2.39
CA LYS A 79 -6.92 4.84 -2.10
C LYS A 79 -6.68 3.36 -2.27
N TRP A 80 -6.66 2.66 -1.15
CA TRP A 80 -6.50 1.22 -1.10
C TRP A 80 -7.87 0.56 -0.97
N ARG A 81 -8.09 -0.48 -1.77
CA ARG A 81 -9.15 -1.47 -1.53
C ARG A 81 -8.52 -2.63 -0.81
N PHE A 82 -9.18 -3.13 0.23
CA PHE A 82 -8.80 -4.40 0.82
C PHE A 82 -9.77 -5.50 0.41
N ASP A 83 -9.26 -6.73 0.43
CA ASP A 83 -10.05 -7.95 0.25
C ASP A 83 -9.56 -9.01 1.25
N THR A 84 -10.40 -9.97 1.57
CA THR A 84 -10.05 -11.07 2.49
C THR A 84 -10.61 -12.39 1.98
N ASN A 85 -9.83 -13.45 2.15
CA ASN A 85 -10.27 -14.82 1.87
C ASN A 85 -10.89 -15.50 3.11
N ASP A 86 -11.06 -14.78 4.22
CA ASP A 86 -11.69 -15.33 5.42
C ASP A 86 -13.18 -15.58 5.17
N LEU A 87 -13.56 -16.86 5.20
CA LEU A 87 -14.95 -17.30 5.09
C LEU A 87 -15.81 -16.86 6.27
N ASN A 88 -15.20 -16.46 7.39
CA ASN A 88 -15.89 -15.94 8.57
C ASN A 88 -16.01 -14.42 8.57
N TYR A 89 -15.65 -13.74 7.48
CA TYR A 89 -15.74 -12.29 7.39
C TYR A 89 -17.17 -11.80 7.72
N GLN A 90 -17.29 -11.05 8.81
CA GLN A 90 -18.58 -10.59 9.34
C GLN A 90 -19.02 -9.22 8.80
N GLY A 91 -18.40 -8.76 7.71
CA GLY A 91 -18.77 -7.50 7.06
C GLY A 91 -18.00 -6.27 7.54
N CYS A 92 -17.02 -6.40 8.43
CA CYS A 92 -16.13 -5.29 8.81
C CYS A 92 -14.71 -5.77 9.13
N LEU A 93 -13.73 -4.89 8.89
CA LEU A 93 -12.32 -5.10 9.21
C LEU A 93 -12.10 -5.14 10.72
N LYS A 94 -11.34 -6.12 11.21
CA LYS A 94 -11.01 -6.33 12.61
C LYS A 94 -9.53 -6.63 12.80
N SER A 95 -9.08 -6.59 14.05
CA SER A 95 -7.73 -7.04 14.39
C SER A 95 -7.59 -8.53 14.10
N ASN A 96 -6.41 -8.93 13.64
CA ASN A 96 -6.03 -10.27 13.18
C ASN A 96 -6.66 -10.70 11.85
N ASP A 97 -7.39 -9.83 11.17
CA ASP A 97 -7.82 -10.10 9.81
C ASP A 97 -6.59 -10.17 8.89
N ILE A 98 -6.56 -11.20 8.05
CA ILE A 98 -5.60 -11.32 6.96
C ILE A 98 -6.23 -10.78 5.69
N ILE A 99 -5.65 -9.72 5.16
CA ILE A 99 -6.16 -9.01 3.99
C ILE A 99 -5.12 -8.91 2.88
N THR A 100 -5.59 -8.70 1.66
CA THR A 100 -4.77 -8.14 0.59
C THR A 100 -5.11 -6.66 0.43
N LEU A 101 -4.13 -5.86 0.01
CA LEU A 101 -4.33 -4.45 -0.29
C LEU A 101 -4.05 -4.22 -1.78
N SER A 102 -4.99 -3.56 -2.46
CA SER A 102 -4.88 -3.24 -3.88
C SER A 102 -5.16 -1.77 -4.15
N ILE A 103 -4.49 -1.23 -5.15
CA ILE A 103 -4.61 0.16 -5.57
C ILE A 103 -4.81 0.24 -7.07
N LYS A 104 -5.62 1.21 -7.51
CA LYS A 104 -5.91 1.38 -8.93
C LYS A 104 -4.73 2.08 -9.62
N ASN A 105 -4.24 1.48 -10.70
CA ASN A 105 -3.28 2.11 -11.60
C ASN A 105 -4.06 3.01 -12.57
N GLU A 106 -3.89 4.33 -12.46
CA GLU A 106 -4.63 5.30 -13.30
C GLU A 106 -3.97 5.54 -14.68
N ILE A 107 -2.76 5.02 -14.90
CA ILE A 107 -2.03 5.12 -16.17
C ILE A 107 -2.43 3.97 -17.09
N VAL A 108 -2.54 2.76 -16.52
CA VAL A 108 -2.97 1.55 -17.21
C VAL A 108 -4.39 1.25 -16.81
N LYS A 109 -5.32 1.63 -17.70
CA LYS A 109 -6.76 1.52 -17.48
C LYS A 109 -7.16 0.13 -16.97
N ASP A 110 -8.07 0.11 -15.98
CA ASP A 110 -8.70 -1.07 -15.39
C ASP A 110 -7.72 -2.08 -14.74
N ARG A 111 -6.54 -1.62 -14.34
CA ARG A 111 -5.56 -2.43 -13.61
C ARG A 111 -5.52 -2.07 -12.14
N TYR A 112 -5.62 -3.08 -11.28
CA TYR A 112 -5.26 -2.98 -9.88
C TYR A 112 -3.89 -3.62 -9.65
N GLU A 113 -3.12 -3.02 -8.76
CA GLU A 113 -1.83 -3.54 -8.31
C GLU A 113 -1.90 -3.83 -6.81
N PHE A 114 -1.27 -4.93 -6.40
CA PHE A 114 -1.32 -5.44 -5.04
C PHE A 114 -0.06 -5.07 -4.28
N LEU A 115 -0.24 -4.67 -3.01
CA LEU A 115 0.84 -4.39 -2.09
C LEU A 115 1.51 -5.69 -1.66
N ARG A 116 2.83 -5.77 -1.81
CA ARG A 116 3.63 -6.97 -1.54
C ARG A 116 4.83 -6.65 -0.67
N GLY A 117 5.07 -7.49 0.33
CA GLY A 117 6.39 -7.65 0.95
C GLY A 117 7.27 -8.46 0.00
N HIS A 118 8.34 -7.85 -0.51
CA HIS A 118 9.17 -8.49 -1.53
C HIS A 118 10.49 -8.92 -0.92
N ASP A 119 10.86 -10.19 -1.11
CA ASP A 119 12.13 -10.80 -0.65
C ASP A 119 13.38 -10.19 -1.32
N PHE A 120 13.24 -9.02 -1.94
CA PHE A 120 14.34 -8.24 -2.49
C PHE A 120 14.90 -7.33 -1.40
N GLN A 121 16.17 -7.57 -1.07
CA GLN A 121 16.88 -6.81 -0.05
C GLN A 121 17.49 -5.54 -0.63
N VAL A 122 17.30 -4.43 0.09
CA VAL A 122 17.87 -3.12 -0.20
C VAL A 122 18.75 -2.69 0.97
N ASN A 123 19.98 -2.31 0.66
CA ASN A 123 20.91 -1.79 1.66
C ASN A 123 20.76 -0.27 1.78
N ILE A 124 20.41 0.22 2.96
CA ILE A 124 20.36 1.65 3.27
C ILE A 124 21.40 1.91 4.37
N GLY A 125 22.53 2.49 3.99
CA GLY A 125 23.66 2.63 4.90
C GLY A 125 24.23 1.26 5.29
N LYS A 126 24.09 0.88 6.56
CA LYS A 126 24.58 -0.41 7.11
C LYS A 126 23.45 -1.42 7.36
N GLU A 127 22.22 -1.02 7.14
CA GLU A 127 21.03 -1.80 7.45
C GLU A 127 20.47 -2.43 6.18
N VAL A 128 19.91 -3.63 6.33
CA VAL A 128 19.30 -4.41 5.25
C VAL A 128 17.81 -4.39 5.47
N TYR A 129 17.08 -4.00 4.44
CA TYR A 129 15.63 -3.90 4.46
C TYR A 129 15.01 -4.71 3.34
N GLU A 130 13.80 -5.24 3.56
CA GLU A 130 13.03 -5.87 2.49
C GLU A 130 12.10 -4.84 1.83
N GLU A 131 12.10 -4.84 0.52
CA GLU A 131 11.37 -3.88 -0.29
C GLU A 131 9.84 -4.10 -0.21
N VAL A 132 9.08 -3.00 -0.13
CA VAL A 132 7.62 -3.05 -0.31
C VAL A 132 7.26 -2.44 -1.65
N VAL A 133 6.49 -3.18 -2.46
CA VAL A 133 6.17 -2.81 -3.85
C VAL A 133 4.70 -3.02 -4.20
N CYS A 134 4.30 -2.47 -5.34
CA CYS A 134 3.08 -2.85 -6.03
C CYS A 134 3.38 -3.70 -7.28
N HIS A 135 2.59 -4.75 -7.49
CA HIS A 135 2.68 -5.62 -8.68
C HIS A 135 1.29 -6.00 -9.22
N ASN A 136 1.24 -6.45 -10.46
CA ASN A 136 0.01 -6.90 -11.14
C ASN A 136 0.02 -8.41 -11.47
N LYS A 137 0.94 -9.17 -10.86
CA LYS A 137 1.05 -10.64 -10.98
C LYS A 137 0.07 -11.35 -10.04
N GLY A 138 -0.02 -12.67 -10.15
CA GLY A 138 -0.87 -13.50 -9.28
C GLY A 138 -0.57 -13.29 -7.78
N ILE A 139 -1.64 -13.35 -6.99
CA ILE A 139 -1.59 -13.19 -5.53
C ILE A 139 -0.93 -14.42 -4.90
N GLY A 140 0.04 -14.19 -4.03
CA GLY A 140 0.76 -15.19 -3.25
C GLY A 140 0.78 -14.84 -1.77
N VAL A 141 1.51 -15.63 -0.99
CA VAL A 141 1.55 -15.51 0.48
C VAL A 141 2.07 -14.13 0.92
N ASN A 142 3.03 -13.56 0.21
CA ASN A 142 3.65 -12.27 0.56
C ASN A 142 2.78 -11.04 0.23
N ASP A 143 1.56 -11.26 -0.28
CA ASP A 143 0.56 -10.20 -0.54
C ASP A 143 -0.44 -10.07 0.61
N ASN A 144 -0.36 -10.99 1.58
CA ASN A 144 -1.22 -11.03 2.74
C ASN A 144 -0.63 -10.16 3.86
N TRP A 145 -1.47 -9.30 4.41
CA TRP A 145 -1.15 -8.39 5.50
C TRP A 145 -2.07 -8.65 6.68
N CYS A 146 -1.49 -8.80 7.87
CA CYS A 146 -2.24 -8.89 9.12
C CYS A 146 -2.56 -7.48 9.63
N ILE A 147 -3.81 -7.23 9.99
CA ILE A 147 -4.19 -5.98 10.66
C ILE A 147 -4.03 -6.14 12.17
N GLU A 148 -3.10 -5.39 12.75
CA GLU A 148 -2.91 -5.30 14.20
C GLU A 148 -3.42 -3.94 14.69
N LEU A 149 -4.60 -3.92 15.32
CA LEU A 149 -5.17 -2.70 15.89
C LEU A 149 -4.68 -2.54 17.34
N ILE A 150 -4.32 -1.31 17.73
CA ILE A 150 -3.87 -0.92 19.07
C ILE A 150 -4.83 0.04 19.76
#